data_AF-A0A4Y7QHJ8-F1
#
_entry.id   AF-A0A4Y7QHJ8-F1
#
_cell.length_a   1.000
_cell.length_b   1.000
_cell.length_c   1.000
_cell.angle_alpha   90.00
_cell.angle_beta   90.00
_cell.angle_gamma   90.00
#
_symmetry.space_group_name_H-M   'P 1'
#
loop_
_entity.id
_entity.type
_entity.pdbx_description
1 polymer ?
#
loop_
_entity_poly.entity_id
_entity_poly.type
_entity_poly.pdbx_seq_one_letter_code
_entity_poly.pdbx_strand_id
1 'polypeptide(L)'
;FKAKNVRAQGPNTRARTLIASCDARIKLIAARYRRACQALKTLVRDGDWEKEFCELRDEHVKGMHDPNYTVAGRKRKRPDNSGGPALGRGYELLSWIWVSEDAASAHDGLRVEWAKASARVERWTEEVALLKEEMRRVLQFLSWRASWWEARKKFMPEMPQDFAEGAQAYAHEQAAILLNMQSFWADLW
;
A
#
# COMPACT_ATOMS: atom_id res chain seq x y z
N PHE A 1 11.97 -11.32 9.42
CA PHE A 1 12.78 -11.40 10.66
C PHE A 1 12.13 -12.25 11.77
N LYS A 2 10.85 -12.07 12.15
CA LYS A 2 10.20 -12.87 13.22
C LYS A 2 10.05 -14.38 12.94
N ALA A 3 9.75 -14.81 11.71
CA ALA A 3 9.46 -16.22 11.41
C ALA A 3 10.65 -17.18 11.57
N LYS A 4 11.89 -16.69 11.42
CA LYS A 4 13.11 -17.51 11.57
C LYS A 4 13.52 -17.74 13.03
N ASN A 5 13.04 -16.90 13.96
CA ASN A 5 13.49 -16.89 15.36
C ASN A 5 12.45 -17.42 16.35
N VAL A 6 11.32 -17.97 15.87
CA VAL A 6 10.33 -18.62 16.74
C VAL A 6 10.76 -20.08 16.97
N ARG A 7 11.35 -20.36 18.13
CA ARG A 7 11.60 -21.72 18.64
C ARG A 7 10.79 -21.93 19.93
N ALA A 8 10.35 -23.15 20.20
CA ALA A 8 9.57 -23.55 21.38
C ALA A 8 8.16 -22.91 21.54
N GLN A 9 7.31 -22.95 20.50
CA GLN A 9 5.87 -22.69 20.66
C GLN A 9 5.17 -23.95 21.19
N GLY A 10 4.57 -23.88 22.37
CA GLY A 10 3.63 -24.92 22.85
C GLY A 10 2.39 -25.01 21.95
N PRO A 11 1.63 -26.12 21.98
CA PRO A 11 0.43 -26.27 21.17
C PRO A 11 -0.57 -25.15 21.48
N ASN A 12 -0.89 -24.31 20.49
CA ASN A 12 -1.86 -23.21 20.66
C ASN A 12 -3.32 -23.70 20.55
N THR A 13 -3.62 -24.86 21.14
CA THR A 13 -4.93 -25.54 21.04
C THR A 13 -6.04 -24.68 21.61
N ARG A 14 -5.85 -24.06 22.78
CA ARG A 14 -6.88 -23.21 23.41
C ARG A 14 -7.30 -22.03 22.55
N ALA A 15 -6.34 -21.27 21.99
CA ALA A 15 -6.68 -20.16 21.11
C ALA A 15 -7.34 -20.63 19.81
N ARG A 16 -6.91 -21.77 19.25
CA ARG A 16 -7.54 -22.35 18.06
C ARG A 16 -8.97 -22.79 18.31
N THR A 17 -9.27 -23.36 19.47
CA THR A 17 -10.64 -23.70 19.86
C THR A 17 -11.52 -22.47 20.01
N LEU A 18 -11.00 -21.38 20.59
CA LEU A 18 -11.73 -20.11 20.70
C LEU A 18 -11.98 -19.46 19.33
N ILE A 19 -11.01 -19.50 18.42
CA ILE A 19 -11.20 -19.00 17.05
C ILE A 19 -12.26 -19.84 16.33
N ALA A 20 -12.19 -21.16 16.44
CA ALA A 20 -13.16 -22.06 15.82
C ALA A 20 -14.58 -21.87 16.35
N SER A 21 -14.75 -21.61 17.65
CA SER A 21 -16.07 -21.33 18.23
C SER A 21 -16.64 -19.99 17.75
N CYS A 22 -15.81 -18.95 17.64
CA CYS A 22 -16.18 -17.68 17.02
C CYS A 22 -16.60 -17.87 15.54
N ASP A 23 -15.81 -18.60 14.75
CA ASP A 23 -16.12 -18.89 13.34
C ASP A 23 -17.44 -19.64 13.19
N ALA A 24 -17.69 -20.64 14.06
CA ALA A 24 -18.96 -21.37 14.08
C ALA A 24 -20.15 -20.45 14.39
N ARG A 25 -19.99 -19.54 15.36
CA ARG A 25 -21.02 -18.55 15.72
C ARG A 25 -21.29 -17.57 14.57
N ILE A 26 -20.24 -17.10 13.88
CA ILE A 26 -20.38 -16.21 12.71
C ILE A 26 -21.20 -16.92 11.61
N LYS A 27 -20.86 -18.16 11.29
CA LYS A 27 -21.59 -18.96 10.29
C LYS A 27 -23.06 -19.15 10.67
N LEU A 28 -23.33 -19.44 11.95
CA LEU A 28 -24.69 -19.62 12.45
C LEU A 28 -25.52 -18.33 12.28
N ILE A 29 -24.97 -17.19 12.68
CA ILE A 29 -25.64 -15.89 12.58
C ILE A 29 -25.86 -15.51 11.11
N ALA A 30 -24.86 -15.70 10.25
CA ALA A 30 -24.98 -15.44 8.81
C ALA A 30 -26.09 -16.30 8.17
N ALA A 31 -26.16 -17.60 8.51
CA ALA A 31 -27.22 -18.48 8.03
C ALA A 31 -28.61 -18.05 8.53
N ARG A 32 -28.71 -17.63 9.80
CA ARG A 32 -29.97 -17.11 10.37
C ARG A 32 -30.45 -15.86 9.64
N TYR A 33 -29.55 -14.92 9.38
CA TYR A 33 -29.84 -13.70 8.63
C TYR A 33 -30.32 -14.02 7.21
N ARG A 34 -29.60 -14.89 6.48
CA ARG A 34 -29.99 -15.32 5.12
C ARG A 34 -31.39 -15.94 5.07
N ARG A 35 -31.72 -16.81 6.03
CA ARG A 35 -33.07 -17.40 6.14
C ARG A 35 -34.13 -16.33 6.40
N ALA A 36 -33.85 -15.38 7.28
CA ALA A 36 -34.77 -14.28 7.57
C ALA A 36 -34.99 -13.39 6.32
N CYS A 37 -33.93 -13.01 5.61
CA CYS A 37 -34.03 -12.28 4.35
C CYS A 37 -34.82 -13.03 3.28
N GLN A 38 -34.63 -14.35 3.15
CA GLN A 38 -35.40 -15.18 2.22
C GLN A 38 -36.88 -15.20 2.59
N ALA A 39 -37.21 -15.39 3.88
CA ALA A 39 -38.59 -15.35 4.34
C ALA A 39 -39.22 -13.96 4.09
N LEU A 40 -38.48 -12.88 4.33
CA LEU A 40 -38.96 -11.53 4.14
C LEU A 40 -39.21 -11.20 2.66
N LYS A 41 -38.31 -11.65 1.77
CA LYS A 41 -38.52 -11.63 0.30
C LYS A 41 -39.81 -12.37 -0.11
N THR A 42 -40.10 -13.53 0.50
CA THR A 42 -41.33 -14.29 0.17
C THR A 42 -42.61 -13.64 0.68
N LEU A 43 -42.58 -12.94 1.82
CA LEU A 43 -43.78 -12.43 2.49
C LEU A 43 -44.19 -11.03 2.04
N VAL A 44 -43.21 -10.14 1.83
CA VAL A 44 -43.48 -8.71 1.59
C VAL A 44 -43.30 -8.32 0.12
N ARG A 45 -42.56 -9.13 -0.65
CA ARG A 45 -42.23 -9.02 -2.08
C ARG A 45 -41.52 -7.74 -2.50
N ASP A 46 -42.05 -6.55 -2.18
CA ASP A 46 -41.51 -5.24 -2.53
C ASP A 46 -41.67 -4.26 -1.35
N GLY A 47 -40.61 -3.52 -0.99
CA GLY A 47 -40.67 -2.46 0.03
C GLY A 47 -39.32 -1.83 0.36
N ASP A 48 -39.34 -0.68 1.04
CA ASP A 48 -38.12 0.07 1.41
C ASP A 48 -37.14 -0.70 2.30
N TRP A 49 -37.58 -1.81 2.90
CA TRP A 49 -36.76 -2.72 3.69
C TRP A 49 -35.60 -3.32 2.89
N GLU A 50 -35.66 -3.38 1.55
CA GLU A 50 -34.55 -3.88 0.72
C GLU A 50 -33.30 -3.00 0.83
N LYS A 51 -33.46 -1.71 1.16
CA LYS A 51 -32.35 -0.77 1.37
C LYS A 51 -31.63 -1.07 2.69
N GLU A 52 -32.37 -1.45 3.72
CA GLU A 52 -31.83 -1.76 5.06
C GLU A 52 -31.32 -3.22 5.17
N PHE A 53 -32.00 -4.17 4.51
CA PHE A 53 -31.73 -5.61 4.63
C PHE A 53 -31.20 -6.21 3.32
N CYS A 54 -29.97 -5.82 2.97
CA CYS A 54 -29.25 -6.29 1.80
C CYS A 54 -28.92 -7.80 1.82
N GLU A 55 -28.73 -8.40 0.64
CA GLU A 55 -28.31 -9.81 0.55
C GLU A 55 -26.89 -10.05 1.09
N LEU A 56 -26.78 -10.94 2.08
CA LEU A 56 -25.51 -11.28 2.73
C LEU A 56 -24.77 -12.42 2.01
N ARG A 57 -23.88 -12.07 1.08
CA ARG A 57 -22.92 -13.01 0.45
C ARG A 57 -21.80 -13.40 1.40
N ASP A 58 -21.14 -14.54 1.17
CA ASP A 58 -19.98 -14.95 1.97
C ASP A 58 -18.83 -13.95 1.89
N GLU A 59 -18.70 -13.25 0.76
CA GLU A 59 -17.70 -12.19 0.54
C GLU A 59 -17.89 -10.96 1.44
N HIS A 60 -19.11 -10.75 1.93
CA HIS A 60 -19.44 -9.65 2.84
C HIS A 60 -19.03 -9.96 4.28
N VAL A 61 -18.93 -11.25 4.65
CA VAL A 61 -18.57 -11.71 5.99
C VAL A 61 -17.05 -11.72 6.15
N LYS A 62 -16.48 -10.52 6.15
CA LYS A 62 -15.05 -10.27 6.39
C LYS A 62 -14.92 -9.38 7.62
N GLY A 63 -13.97 -9.69 8.50
CA GLY A 63 -13.66 -8.80 9.61
C GLY A 63 -13.15 -7.45 9.10
N MET A 64 -13.33 -6.38 9.88
CA MET A 64 -12.81 -5.01 9.65
C MET A 64 -11.27 -4.93 9.60
N HIS A 65 -10.58 -6.07 9.54
CA HIS A 65 -9.17 -6.17 9.84
C HIS A 65 -8.29 -5.80 8.66
N ASP A 66 -7.19 -5.11 8.96
CA ASP A 66 -6.05 -4.97 8.08
C ASP A 66 -5.39 -6.36 7.84
N PRO A 67 -5.47 -6.95 6.62
CA PRO A 67 -4.67 -8.08 6.18
C PRO A 67 -3.16 -7.91 6.42
N ASN A 68 -2.65 -6.68 6.61
CA ASN A 68 -1.25 -6.45 6.96
C ASN A 68 -0.94 -6.77 8.42
N TYR A 69 -1.93 -6.86 9.30
CA TYR A 69 -1.75 -7.47 10.62
C TYR A 69 -1.87 -8.98 10.50
N THR A 70 -0.90 -9.57 9.80
CA THR A 70 -0.64 -11.00 9.95
C THR A 70 -0.10 -11.20 11.37
N VAL A 71 -0.97 -11.57 12.31
CA VAL A 71 -0.49 -12.29 13.50
C VAL A 71 0.20 -13.53 12.96
N ALA A 72 1.53 -13.55 13.06
CA ALA A 72 2.39 -14.66 12.71
C ALA A 72 2.40 -15.07 11.22
N GLY A 73 2.88 -14.19 10.32
CA GLY A 73 3.64 -14.60 9.12
C GLY A 73 2.98 -15.54 8.10
N ARG A 74 1.70 -15.88 8.26
CA ARG A 74 0.92 -16.59 7.27
C ARG A 74 0.29 -15.55 6.37
N LYS A 75 0.94 -15.31 5.24
CA LYS A 75 0.23 -14.76 4.07
C LYS A 75 -1.01 -15.63 3.89
N ARG A 76 -2.21 -15.08 4.09
CA ARG A 76 -3.42 -15.73 3.58
C ARG A 76 -3.19 -15.87 2.08
N LYS A 77 -2.95 -17.10 1.61
CA LYS A 77 -2.93 -17.39 0.18
C LYS A 77 -4.28 -16.94 -0.34
N ARG A 78 -4.30 -15.93 -1.20
CA ARG A 78 -5.51 -15.63 -1.96
C ARG A 78 -5.88 -16.90 -2.73
N PRO A 79 -7.17 -17.23 -2.90
CA PRO A 79 -7.58 -18.25 -3.85
C PRO A 79 -7.28 -17.87 -5.31
N ASP A 80 -6.81 -16.64 -5.52
CA ASP A 80 -6.44 -16.05 -6.80
C ASP A 80 -4.90 -16.01 -6.94
N ASN A 81 -4.42 -16.55 -8.06
CA ASN A 81 -3.03 -16.70 -8.46
C ASN A 81 -2.44 -15.43 -9.11
N SER A 82 -2.93 -14.23 -8.77
CA SER A 82 -2.32 -12.96 -9.17
C SER A 82 -1.06 -12.75 -8.34
N GLY A 83 0.07 -13.23 -8.84
CA GLY A 83 1.41 -13.11 -8.24
C GLY A 83 1.97 -11.68 -8.20
N GLY A 84 1.13 -10.67 -7.98
CA GLY A 84 1.56 -9.29 -7.77
C GLY A 84 1.76 -8.98 -6.28
N PRO A 85 2.73 -8.14 -5.91
CA PRO A 85 2.71 -7.47 -4.61
C PRO A 85 1.34 -6.79 -4.47
N ALA A 86 0.74 -6.81 -3.28
CA ALA A 86 -0.49 -6.07 -3.03
C ALA A 86 -0.19 -4.57 -3.19
N LEU A 87 -0.34 -4.05 -4.41
CA LEU A 87 -0.47 -2.62 -4.68
C LEU A 87 -1.55 -2.10 -3.72
N GLY A 88 -1.26 -0.98 -3.07
CA GLY A 88 -1.97 -0.50 -1.87
C GLY A 88 -3.49 -0.64 -1.94
N ARG A 89 -4.11 -0.96 -0.80
CA ARG A 89 -5.56 -1.22 -0.67
C ARG A 89 -6.41 0.06 -0.71
N GLY A 90 -6.05 1.02 -1.56
CA GLY A 90 -6.86 2.22 -1.80
C GLY A 90 -8.20 1.90 -2.46
N TYR A 91 -8.34 0.72 -3.07
CA TYR A 91 -9.52 0.27 -3.80
C TYR A 91 -10.40 -0.74 -3.04
N GLU A 92 -10.01 -1.19 -1.84
CA GLU A 92 -10.81 -2.18 -1.11
C GLU A 92 -11.90 -1.47 -0.30
N LEU A 93 -13.14 -1.58 -0.79
CA LEU A 93 -14.31 -1.04 -0.11
C LEU A 93 -14.67 -1.92 1.10
N LEU A 94 -15.01 -1.28 2.22
CA LEU A 94 -15.57 -1.97 3.38
C LEU A 94 -16.89 -2.64 2.99
N SER A 95 -17.10 -3.86 3.49
CA SER A 95 -18.39 -4.52 3.34
C SER A 95 -19.49 -3.67 3.97
N TRP A 96 -20.65 -3.58 3.31
CA TRP A 96 -21.78 -2.77 3.75
C TRP A 96 -22.23 -3.09 5.18
N ILE A 97 -21.97 -4.31 5.68
CA ILE A 97 -22.26 -4.70 7.07
C ILE A 97 -21.50 -3.87 8.12
N TRP A 98 -20.46 -3.15 7.70
CA TRP A 98 -19.64 -2.28 8.54
C TRP A 98 -19.91 -0.80 8.31
N VAL A 99 -20.65 -0.46 7.26
CA VAL A 99 -21.00 0.91 6.91
C VAL A 99 -22.29 1.26 7.64
N SER A 100 -22.26 2.32 8.43
CA SER A 100 -23.44 2.89 9.09
C SER A 100 -23.67 4.27 8.51
N GLU A 101 -24.94 4.63 8.27
CA GLU A 101 -25.29 5.99 7.82
C GLU A 101 -24.96 7.03 8.90
N ASP A 102 -25.04 6.63 10.18
CA ASP A 102 -24.77 7.49 11.32
C ASP A 102 -23.36 7.30 11.89
N ALA A 103 -22.57 8.37 11.89
CA ALA A 103 -21.24 8.39 12.52
C ALA A 103 -21.26 8.11 14.04
N ALA A 104 -22.39 8.36 14.69
CA ALA A 104 -22.60 8.04 16.11
C ALA A 104 -22.81 6.53 16.34
N SER A 105 -23.38 5.83 15.36
CA SER A 105 -23.61 4.37 15.36
C SER A 105 -22.41 3.60 14.79
N ALA A 106 -21.42 4.31 14.24
CA ALA A 106 -20.21 3.71 13.69
C ALA A 106 -19.45 2.88 14.74
N HIS A 107 -19.17 1.63 14.40
CA HIS A 107 -18.35 0.74 15.21
C HIS A 107 -16.96 1.34 15.44
N ASP A 108 -16.36 1.14 16.63
CA ASP A 108 -15.00 1.63 16.94
C ASP A 108 -13.95 1.18 15.90
N GLY A 109 -14.13 0.00 15.32
CA GLY A 109 -13.29 -0.48 14.23
C GLY A 109 -13.31 0.41 12.98
N LEU A 110 -14.44 1.05 12.68
CA LEU A 110 -14.59 1.94 11.53
C LEU A 110 -13.81 3.24 11.74
N ARG A 111 -13.82 3.77 12.97
CA ARG A 111 -13.04 4.95 13.36
C ARG A 111 -11.54 4.70 13.22
N VAL A 112 -11.09 3.49 13.62
CA VAL A 112 -9.69 3.08 13.46
C VAL A 112 -9.30 2.97 11.99
N GLU A 113 -10.11 2.32 11.15
CA GLU A 113 -9.80 2.20 9.73
C GLU A 113 -9.87 3.55 9.00
N TRP A 114 -10.79 4.43 9.38
CA TRP A 114 -10.84 5.81 8.90
C TRP A 114 -9.56 6.57 9.29
N ALA A 115 -9.16 6.56 10.56
CA ALA A 115 -7.95 7.25 11.01
C ALA A 115 -6.70 6.73 10.29
N LYS A 116 -6.61 5.41 10.03
CA LYS A 116 -5.53 4.83 9.22
C LYS A 116 -5.58 5.29 7.76
N ALA A 117 -6.76 5.38 7.17
CA ALA A 117 -6.93 5.86 5.80
C ALA A 117 -6.54 7.34 5.70
N SER A 118 -7.02 8.19 6.61
CA SER A 118 -6.65 9.61 6.70
C SER A 118 -5.14 9.77 6.85
N ALA A 119 -4.50 9.06 7.79
CA ALA A 119 -3.05 9.11 7.97
C ALA A 119 -2.25 8.58 6.77
N ARG A 120 -2.84 7.72 5.92
CA ARG A 120 -2.21 7.32 4.64
C ARG A 120 -2.33 8.42 3.60
N VAL A 121 -3.47 9.10 3.53
CA VAL A 121 -3.68 10.22 2.62
C VAL A 121 -2.72 11.37 2.96
N GLU A 122 -2.62 11.74 4.23
CA GLU A 122 -1.69 12.77 4.71
C GLU A 122 -0.24 12.42 4.34
N ARG A 123 0.23 11.21 4.67
CA ARG A 123 1.57 10.77 4.26
C ARG A 123 1.77 10.73 2.76
N TRP A 124 0.77 10.31 1.98
CA TRP A 124 0.87 10.33 0.52
C TRP A 124 1.03 11.75 -0.01
N THR A 125 0.30 12.73 0.56
CA THR A 125 0.45 14.13 0.16
C THR A 125 1.84 14.67 0.49
N GLU A 126 2.41 14.29 1.64
CA GLU A 126 3.79 14.61 2.00
C GLU A 126 4.80 13.94 1.04
N GLU A 127 4.63 12.66 0.76
CA GLU A 127 5.49 11.90 -0.16
C GLU A 127 5.49 12.50 -1.57
N VAL A 128 4.32 12.91 -2.08
CA VAL A 128 4.22 13.59 -3.39
C VAL A 128 4.95 14.94 -3.37
N ALA A 129 4.81 15.73 -2.29
CA ALA A 129 5.50 17.00 -2.15
C ALA A 129 7.03 16.81 -2.06
N LEU A 130 7.47 15.83 -1.27
CA LEU A 130 8.87 15.46 -1.14
C LEU A 130 9.46 14.98 -2.46
N LEU A 131 8.75 14.13 -3.20
CA LEU A 131 9.21 13.61 -4.48
C LEU A 131 9.44 14.71 -5.51
N LYS A 132 8.53 15.70 -5.58
CA LYS A 132 8.72 16.89 -6.43
C LYS A 132 9.96 17.68 -6.05
N GLU A 133 10.18 17.89 -4.75
CA GLU A 133 11.36 18.60 -4.26
C GLU A 133 12.65 17.81 -4.47
N GLU A 134 12.63 16.49 -4.29
CA GLU A 134 13.75 15.61 -4.61
C GLU A 134 14.10 15.67 -6.08
N MET A 135 13.11 15.64 -6.97
CA MET A 135 13.37 15.76 -8.41
C MET A 135 13.96 17.13 -8.77
N ARG A 136 13.46 18.22 -8.18
CA ARG A 136 14.07 19.55 -8.32
C ARG A 136 15.54 19.55 -7.88
N ARG A 137 15.88 18.85 -6.79
CA ARG A 137 17.26 18.72 -6.29
C ARG A 137 18.12 17.84 -7.20
N VAL A 138 17.57 16.75 -7.74
CA VAL A 138 18.27 15.87 -8.69
C VAL A 138 18.68 16.68 -9.93
N LEU A 139 17.78 17.46 -10.51
CA LEU A 139 18.08 18.30 -11.68
C LEU A 139 19.22 19.30 -11.38
N GLN A 140 19.15 19.99 -10.24
CA GLN A 140 20.23 20.90 -9.82
C GLN A 140 21.55 20.19 -9.56
N PHE A 141 21.50 19.01 -8.93
CA PHE A 141 22.69 18.22 -8.67
C PHE A 141 23.35 17.79 -9.97
N LEU A 142 22.57 17.34 -10.97
CA LEU A 142 23.09 16.97 -12.29
C LEU A 142 23.75 18.16 -12.99
N SER A 143 23.11 19.33 -13.01
CA SER A 143 23.70 20.54 -13.60
C SER A 143 24.98 20.97 -12.89
N TRP A 144 24.97 20.95 -11.55
CA TRP A 144 26.13 21.30 -10.75
C TRP A 144 27.27 20.31 -10.99
N ARG A 145 26.97 19.00 -11.02
CA ARG A 145 27.97 17.96 -11.22
C ARG A 145 28.57 18.01 -12.63
N ALA A 146 27.78 18.37 -13.65
CA ALA A 146 28.29 18.63 -14.99
C ALA A 146 29.27 19.83 -14.99
N SER A 147 28.89 20.95 -14.35
CA SER A 147 29.77 22.11 -14.21
C SER A 147 31.06 21.80 -13.43
N TRP A 148 30.97 20.91 -12.45
CA TRP A 148 32.13 20.44 -11.69
C TRP A 148 33.11 19.65 -12.57
N TRP A 149 32.60 18.76 -13.44
CA TRP A 149 33.44 18.05 -14.41
C TRP A 149 34.10 19.00 -15.40
N GLU A 150 33.37 20.02 -15.89
CA GLU A 150 33.92 21.08 -16.74
C GLU A 150 35.03 21.88 -16.04
N ALA A 151 34.82 22.26 -14.79
CA ALA A 151 35.81 22.99 -14.00
C ALA A 151 37.05 22.13 -13.69
N ARG A 152 36.88 20.82 -13.46
CA ARG A 152 37.97 19.90 -13.12
C ARG A 152 39.04 19.82 -14.20
N LYS A 153 38.66 20.00 -15.48
CA LYS A 153 39.60 20.02 -16.62
C LYS A 153 40.69 21.06 -16.48
N LYS A 154 40.38 22.20 -15.87
CA LYS A 154 41.29 23.33 -15.67
C LYS A 154 42.31 23.10 -14.55
N PHE A 155 42.07 22.10 -13.69
CA PHE A 155 42.85 21.82 -12.48
C PHE A 155 43.60 20.48 -12.58
N MET A 156 44.14 20.13 -13.74
CA MET A 156 45.07 18.99 -13.88
C MET A 156 46.50 19.50 -14.08
N PRO A 157 47.27 19.79 -13.01
CA PRO A 157 48.69 20.05 -13.12
C PRO A 157 49.46 18.73 -13.30
N GLU A 158 50.57 18.80 -14.02
CA GLU A 158 51.61 17.75 -14.11
C GLU A 158 51.17 16.41 -14.75
N MET A 159 50.54 16.44 -15.93
CA MET A 159 50.42 15.24 -16.76
C MET A 159 51.04 15.43 -18.15
N PRO A 160 51.58 14.36 -18.78
CA PRO A 160 51.96 14.39 -20.18
C PRO A 160 50.74 14.75 -21.05
N GLN A 161 50.98 15.47 -22.15
CA GLN A 161 49.94 16.07 -22.98
C GLN A 161 48.87 15.05 -23.43
N ASP A 162 49.28 13.87 -23.90
CA ASP A 162 48.38 12.82 -24.38
C ASP A 162 47.38 12.35 -23.28
N PHE A 163 47.85 12.28 -22.03
CA PHE A 163 47.00 11.94 -20.88
C PHE A 163 46.08 13.10 -20.49
N ALA A 164 46.54 14.34 -20.62
CA ALA A 164 45.74 15.52 -20.36
C ALA A 164 44.57 15.64 -21.36
N GLU A 165 44.82 15.39 -22.65
CA GLU A 165 43.80 15.38 -23.69
C GLU A 165 42.73 14.30 -23.44
N GLY A 166 43.15 13.07 -23.10
CA GLY A 166 42.22 12.00 -22.75
C GLY A 166 41.38 12.30 -21.50
N ALA A 167 41.99 12.87 -20.45
CA ALA A 167 41.28 13.26 -19.24
C ALA A 167 40.27 14.40 -19.49
N GLN A 168 40.62 15.35 -20.37
CA GLN A 168 39.70 16.41 -20.79
C GLN A 168 38.52 15.86 -21.58
N ALA A 169 38.78 14.98 -22.55
CA ALA A 169 37.76 14.32 -23.34
C ALA A 169 36.77 13.54 -22.45
N TYR A 170 37.29 12.75 -21.50
CA TYR A 170 36.47 12.02 -20.55
C TYR A 170 35.61 12.96 -19.68
N ALA A 171 36.19 14.05 -19.19
CA ALA A 171 35.42 15.01 -18.41
C ALA A 171 34.34 15.74 -19.24
N HIS A 172 34.54 15.95 -20.55
CA HIS A 172 33.49 16.44 -21.46
C HIS A 172 32.38 15.41 -21.63
N GLU A 173 32.75 14.15 -21.84
CA GLU A 173 31.79 13.05 -21.97
C GLU A 173 30.92 12.90 -20.71
N GLN A 174 31.54 12.92 -19.52
CA GLN A 174 30.82 12.85 -18.24
C GLN A 174 29.89 14.04 -18.03
N ALA A 175 30.33 15.26 -18.37
CA ALA A 175 29.48 16.44 -18.30
C ALA A 175 28.28 16.32 -19.25
N ALA A 176 28.49 15.87 -20.49
CA ALA A 176 27.43 15.66 -21.48
C ALA A 176 26.40 14.61 -21.03
N ILE A 177 26.86 13.47 -20.48
CA ILE A 177 25.96 12.42 -19.96
C ILE A 177 25.05 12.98 -18.86
N LEU A 178 25.61 13.74 -17.91
CA LEU A 178 24.84 14.32 -16.81
C LEU A 178 23.81 15.36 -17.29
N LEU A 179 24.17 16.18 -18.27
CA LEU A 179 23.25 17.14 -18.88
C LEU A 179 22.13 16.43 -19.66
N ASN A 180 22.45 15.34 -20.36
CA ASN A 180 21.44 14.52 -21.05
C ASN A 180 20.48 13.83 -20.06
N MET A 181 21.00 13.35 -18.93
CA MET A 181 20.13 12.83 -17.85
C MET A 181 19.25 13.97 -17.31
N GLN A 182 19.81 15.15 -17.09
CA GLN A 182 19.05 16.30 -16.60
C GLN A 182 17.91 16.68 -17.55
N SER A 183 18.17 16.79 -18.85
CA SER A 183 17.13 17.13 -19.84
C SER A 183 16.04 16.05 -19.88
N PHE A 184 16.43 14.78 -19.92
CA PHE A 184 15.48 13.67 -19.88
C PHE A 184 14.57 13.71 -18.64
N TRP A 185 15.14 13.94 -17.46
CA TRP A 185 14.35 14.04 -16.22
C TRP A 185 13.52 15.32 -16.16
N ALA A 186 13.97 16.43 -16.75
CA ALA A 186 13.20 17.66 -16.82
C ALA A 186 12.00 17.56 -17.77
N ASP A 187 12.10 16.75 -18.83
CA ASP A 187 10.97 16.50 -19.74
C ASP A 187 9.94 15.54 -19.15
N LEU A 188 10.37 14.63 -18.26
CA LEU A 188 9.51 13.62 -17.64
C LEU A 188 8.70 14.15 -16.45
N TRP A 189 9.18 15.16 -15.73
CA TRP A 189 8.67 15.63 -14.43
C TRP A 189 8.10 17.05 -14.47
#